data_AF-A0A3M1HB68-F1
#
_entry.id   AF-A0A3M1HB68-F1
#
_cell.length_a   1.000
_cell.length_b   1.000
_cell.length_c   1.000
_cell.angle_alpha   90.00
_cell.angle_beta   90.00
_cell.angle_gamma   90.00
#
_symmetry.space_group_name_H-M   'P 1'
#
loop_
_entity.id
_entity.type
_entity.pdbx_description
1 polymer ?
#
loop_
_entity_poly.entity_id
_entity_poly.type
_entity_poly.pdbx_seq_one_letter_code
_entity_poly.pdbx_strand_id
1 'polypeptide(L)'
;MELELAKIRERLDRAADRLMLRLRDRTYFPQNLRVYEKDGIEIRGKEGVSFAEYALEELEKFHAKLGRFRYKDQVPLIYKPTKDECPVERDIPEEPIWDIHIELKDKLFPTYVELIKTICNEGDDPTTYGETVYCDADVLYLLADRIQVGRYVAEAKLREDPSIADIVNNTDELRARLTRKDREKVVIQKGEDLAERYGLTRELGAKLFRTIIDLTLGLEVDYLKKRAV
;
A
#
# COMPACT_ATOMS: atom_id res chain seq x y z
N MET A 1 1.51 17.01 -7.12
CA MET A 1 1.53 16.22 -8.38
C MET A 1 0.37 16.67 -9.25
N GLU A 2 0.53 16.89 -10.56
CA GLU A 2 -0.60 17.22 -11.44
C GLU A 2 -1.49 15.99 -11.71
N LEU A 3 -2.80 16.20 -11.93
CA LEU A 3 -3.76 15.15 -12.33
C LEU A 3 -3.60 14.78 -13.81
N GLU A 4 -2.37 14.47 -14.22
CA GLU A 4 -2.07 13.95 -15.53
C GLU A 4 -1.85 12.44 -15.43
N LEU A 5 -2.67 11.66 -16.12
CA LEU A 5 -2.61 10.19 -16.06
C LEU A 5 -1.23 9.65 -16.44
N ALA A 6 -0.47 10.34 -17.32
CA ALA A 6 0.90 9.95 -17.67
C ALA A 6 1.86 10.06 -16.48
N LYS A 7 1.85 11.18 -15.75
CA LYS A 7 2.66 11.40 -14.54
C LYS A 7 2.29 10.45 -13.41
N ILE A 8 0.99 10.21 -13.23
CA ILE A 8 0.49 9.22 -12.26
C ILE A 8 1.04 7.84 -12.60
N ARG A 9 0.96 7.42 -13.88
CA ARG A 9 1.50 6.13 -14.34
C ARG A 9 2.99 6.00 -14.07
N GLU A 10 3.79 7.04 -14.32
CA GLU A 10 5.23 7.02 -14.01
C GLU A 10 5.48 6.77 -12.51
N ARG A 11 4.72 7.42 -11.62
CA ARG A 11 4.78 7.14 -10.17
C ARG A 11 4.43 5.69 -9.86
N LEU A 12 3.32 5.18 -10.39
CA LEU A 12 2.88 3.79 -10.19
C LEU A 12 3.92 2.79 -10.70
N ASP A 13 4.57 3.11 -11.81
CA ASP A 13 5.59 2.30 -12.44
C ASP A 13 6.87 2.20 -11.61
N ARG A 14 7.31 3.32 -11.03
CA ARG A 14 8.47 3.35 -10.10
C ARG A 14 8.14 2.68 -8.76
N ALA A 15 6.89 2.74 -8.32
CA ALA A 15 6.45 2.04 -7.11
C ALA A 15 6.40 0.52 -7.31
N ALA A 16 5.94 0.06 -8.48
CA ALA A 16 5.91 -1.35 -8.86
C ALA A 16 7.29 -2.03 -8.80
N ASP A 17 8.31 -1.38 -9.37
CA ASP A 17 9.69 -1.89 -9.39
C ASP A 17 10.28 -1.99 -7.97
N ARG A 18 10.14 -0.91 -7.18
CA ARG A 18 10.57 -0.88 -5.77
C ARG A 18 9.88 -1.95 -4.92
N LEU A 19 8.57 -2.10 -5.08
CA LEU A 19 7.79 -3.10 -4.38
C LEU A 19 8.28 -4.52 -4.67
N MET A 20 8.50 -4.85 -5.95
CA MET A 20 8.99 -6.18 -6.34
C MET A 20 10.39 -6.47 -5.83
N LEU A 21 11.29 -5.47 -5.87
CA LEU A 21 12.62 -5.60 -5.29
C LEU A 21 12.54 -5.86 -3.78
N ARG A 22 11.73 -5.12 -3.03
CA ARG A 22 11.59 -5.33 -1.59
C ARG A 22 10.93 -6.65 -1.22
N LEU A 23 9.98 -7.12 -2.03
CA LEU A 23 9.41 -8.45 -1.87
C LEU A 23 10.45 -9.54 -2.10
N ARG A 24 11.34 -9.37 -3.08
CA ARG A 24 12.48 -10.27 -3.27
C ARG A 24 13.38 -10.29 -2.04
N ASP A 25 13.73 -9.13 -1.47
CA ASP A 25 14.55 -9.08 -0.25
C ASP A 25 13.90 -9.88 0.89
N ARG A 26 12.56 -9.78 1.03
CA ARG A 26 11.81 -10.55 2.03
C ARG A 26 11.88 -12.07 1.85
N THR A 27 12.09 -12.56 0.62
CA THR A 27 12.22 -14.01 0.35
C THR A 27 13.52 -14.63 0.88
N TYR A 28 14.50 -13.81 1.30
CA TYR A 28 15.72 -14.32 1.95
C TYR A 28 15.50 -14.84 3.37
N PHE A 29 14.36 -14.55 3.97
CA PHE A 29 13.98 -15.03 5.30
C PHE A 29 12.83 -16.04 5.19
N PRO A 30 12.74 -17.03 6.10
CA PRO A 30 11.59 -17.93 6.13
C PRO A 30 10.31 -17.17 6.49
N GLN A 31 9.17 -17.88 6.47
CA GLN A 31 7.87 -17.27 6.76
C GLN A 31 7.84 -16.55 8.11
N ASN A 32 8.49 -17.10 9.14
CA ASN A 32 8.57 -16.49 10.47
C ASN A 32 7.20 -16.10 11.02
N LEU A 33 6.20 -16.98 10.91
CA LEU A 33 4.79 -16.62 11.12
C LEU A 33 4.50 -16.04 12.51
N ARG A 34 5.31 -16.38 13.52
CA ARG A 34 5.22 -15.83 14.89
C ARG A 34 5.35 -14.31 14.93
N VAL A 35 6.03 -13.67 13.96
CA VAL A 35 6.17 -12.21 13.94
C VAL A 35 4.84 -11.48 13.69
N TYR A 36 3.85 -12.16 13.11
CA TYR A 36 2.52 -11.61 12.82
C TYR A 36 1.48 -11.96 13.90
N GLU A 37 1.84 -12.83 14.85
CA GLU A 37 0.97 -13.23 15.95
C GLU A 37 1.01 -12.16 17.05
N LYS A 38 -0.17 -11.75 17.53
CA LYS A 38 -0.24 -10.88 18.71
C LYS A 38 0.38 -11.60 19.90
N ASP A 39 1.30 -10.93 20.57
CA ASP A 39 2.05 -11.51 21.69
C ASP A 39 2.83 -12.79 21.33
N GLY A 40 3.03 -13.08 20.04
CA GLY A 40 3.80 -14.23 19.58
C GLY A 40 5.30 -14.11 19.88
N ILE A 41 5.78 -12.88 20.03
CA ILE A 41 7.12 -12.49 20.46
C ILE A 41 6.95 -11.42 21.55
N GLU A 42 7.63 -11.60 22.68
CA GLU A 42 7.59 -10.63 23.78
C GLU A 42 8.23 -9.30 23.34
N ILE A 43 7.45 -8.22 23.43
CA ILE A 43 7.93 -6.85 23.20
C ILE A 43 7.94 -6.14 24.54
N ARG A 44 9.13 -5.75 25.00
CA ARG A 44 9.29 -5.14 26.32
C ARG A 44 8.40 -3.91 26.48
N GLY A 45 7.48 -3.96 27.43
CA GLY A 45 6.59 -2.86 27.77
C GLY A 45 5.41 -2.67 26.83
N LYS A 46 5.09 -3.66 25.99
CA LYS A 46 3.95 -3.60 25.06
C LYS A 46 3.29 -4.98 24.92
N GLU A 47 1.97 -5.01 25.10
CA GLU A 47 1.14 -6.21 25.01
C GLU A 47 0.06 -6.03 23.92
N GLY A 48 -0.51 -7.14 23.44
CA GLY A 48 -1.62 -7.17 22.47
C GLY A 48 -1.24 -6.82 21.04
N VAL A 49 0.06 -6.76 20.72
CA VAL A 49 0.58 -6.40 19.40
C VAL A 49 1.54 -7.45 18.86
N SER A 50 1.56 -7.62 17.54
CA SER A 50 2.57 -8.45 16.88
C SER A 50 3.89 -7.68 16.68
N PHE A 51 4.99 -8.41 16.48
CA PHE A 51 6.28 -7.76 16.22
C PHE A 51 6.30 -7.01 14.88
N ALA A 52 5.58 -7.50 13.88
CA ALA A 52 5.36 -6.82 12.61
C ALA A 52 4.56 -5.51 12.77
N GLU A 53 3.49 -5.51 13.57
CA GLU A 53 2.74 -4.28 13.87
C GLU A 53 3.59 -3.26 14.64
N TYR A 54 4.41 -3.73 15.58
CA TYR A 54 5.37 -2.88 16.29
C TYR A 54 6.37 -2.23 15.33
N ALA A 55 7.01 -3.03 14.46
CA ALA A 55 8.00 -2.52 13.51
C ALA A 55 7.39 -1.50 12.53
N LEU A 56 6.17 -1.79 12.02
CA LEU A 56 5.44 -0.85 11.16
C LEU A 56 5.13 0.46 11.88
N GLU A 57 4.64 0.40 13.12
CA GLU A 57 4.34 1.60 13.91
C GLU A 57 5.61 2.43 14.18
N GLU A 58 6.74 1.80 14.52
CA GLU A 58 8.00 2.52 14.75
C GLU A 58 8.55 3.16 13.46
N LEU A 59 8.42 2.48 12.31
CA LEU A 59 8.76 3.06 11.01
C LEU A 59 7.87 4.29 10.70
N GLU A 60 6.58 4.22 11.00
CA GLU A 60 5.67 5.34 10.80
C GLU A 60 5.96 6.50 11.76
N LYS A 61 6.28 6.24 13.03
CA LYS A 61 6.75 7.29 13.96
C LYS A 61 8.00 7.99 13.43
N PHE A 62 8.94 7.24 12.86
CA PHE A 62 10.11 7.82 12.22
C PHE A 62 9.71 8.71 11.03
N HIS A 63 8.84 8.23 10.13
CA HIS A 63 8.30 9.03 9.03
C HIS A 63 7.55 10.29 9.49
N ALA A 64 6.79 10.21 10.58
CA ALA A 64 6.06 11.33 11.16
C ALA A 64 6.99 12.43 11.66
N LYS A 65 8.07 12.06 12.37
CA LYS A 65 9.13 13.00 12.80
C LYS A 65 9.83 13.69 11.62
N LEU A 66 9.86 13.06 10.45
CA LEU A 66 10.37 13.69 9.23
C LEU A 66 9.30 14.53 8.51
N GLY A 67 8.08 14.64 9.02
CA GLY A 67 6.99 15.43 8.43
C GLY A 67 6.33 14.77 7.23
N ARG A 68 6.51 13.45 7.05
CA ARG A 68 5.95 12.71 5.91
C ARG A 68 4.44 12.78 5.84
N PHE A 69 3.75 12.67 6.98
CA PHE A 69 2.29 12.68 7.06
C PHE A 69 1.67 14.09 7.08
N ARG A 70 2.47 15.14 6.82
CA ARG A 70 1.95 16.48 6.50
C ARG A 70 1.45 16.57 5.06
N TYR A 71 1.86 15.64 4.19
CA TYR A 71 1.44 15.56 2.79
C TYR A 71 0.11 14.77 2.71
N LYS A 72 -0.88 15.29 1.98
CA LYS A 72 -2.23 14.70 1.94
C LYS A 72 -2.22 13.30 1.35
N ASP A 73 -1.27 13.00 0.46
CA ASP A 73 -1.14 11.71 -0.20
C ASP A 73 -0.35 10.66 0.60
N GLN A 74 0.27 11.05 1.71
CA GLN A 74 0.98 10.14 2.60
C GLN A 74 0.08 9.76 3.77
N VAL A 75 -0.39 8.51 3.79
CA VAL A 75 -1.34 8.02 4.79
C VAL A 75 -0.70 6.90 5.60
N PRO A 76 -0.63 7.01 6.95
CA PRO A 76 -0.16 5.92 7.81
C PRO A 76 -1.17 4.78 7.86
N LEU A 77 -0.69 3.56 8.03
CA LEU A 77 -1.48 2.34 8.18
C LEU A 77 -1.90 2.07 9.62
N ILE A 78 -1.05 2.35 10.61
CA ILE A 78 -1.34 2.00 12.01
C ILE A 78 -1.12 3.16 12.96
N TYR A 79 -0.13 4.01 12.68
CA TYR A 79 0.20 5.14 13.52
C TYR A 79 -0.76 6.30 13.30
N LYS A 80 -1.02 7.06 14.37
CA LYS A 80 -1.85 8.28 14.34
C LYS A 80 -0.97 9.49 14.62
N PRO A 81 -0.35 10.07 13.57
CA PRO A 81 0.56 11.18 13.75
C PRO A 81 -0.18 12.46 14.14
N THR A 82 0.48 13.30 14.92
CA THR A 82 0.07 14.68 15.18
C THR A 82 0.79 15.63 14.22
N LYS A 83 0.20 16.80 13.97
CA LYS A 83 0.75 17.77 13.00
C LYS A 83 2.10 18.35 13.43
N ASP A 84 2.40 18.31 14.73
CA ASP A 84 3.55 18.98 15.34
C ASP A 84 4.75 18.04 15.58
N GLU A 85 4.72 16.80 15.09
CA GLU A 85 5.83 15.85 15.30
C GLU A 85 7.10 16.18 14.52
N CYS A 86 6.97 16.93 13.42
CA CYS A 86 8.11 17.30 12.61
C CYS A 86 8.79 18.54 13.23
N PRO A 87 10.05 18.44 13.69
CA PRO A 87 10.74 19.56 14.33
C PRO A 87 11.24 20.60 13.32
N VAL A 88 11.02 20.38 12.03
CA VAL A 88 11.49 21.23 10.93
C VAL A 88 10.28 21.74 10.14
N GLU A 89 10.27 23.04 9.86
CA GLU A 89 9.25 23.62 8.98
C GLU A 89 9.44 23.13 7.55
N ARG A 90 8.35 22.75 6.89
CA ARG A 90 8.38 22.20 5.54
C ARG A 90 7.39 22.96 4.66
N ASP A 91 7.84 23.35 3.48
CA ASP A 91 6.94 23.82 2.43
C ASP A 91 6.11 22.65 1.93
N ILE A 92 4.82 22.63 2.32
CA ILE A 92 3.88 21.60 1.92
C ILE A 92 3.24 22.01 0.60
N PRO A 93 3.42 21.23 -0.49
CA PRO A 93 2.82 21.54 -1.77
C PRO A 93 1.31 21.35 -1.72
N GLU A 94 0.58 22.14 -2.50
CA GLU A 94 -0.82 21.85 -2.77
C GLU A 94 -0.95 20.58 -3.62
N GLU A 95 -1.83 19.69 -3.18
CA GLU A 95 -2.13 18.46 -3.90
C GLU A 95 -3.57 18.49 -4.42
N PRO A 96 -3.82 18.07 -5.68
CA PRO A 96 -5.14 18.06 -6.30
C PRO A 96 -5.97 16.84 -5.87
N ILE A 97 -5.95 16.52 -4.58
CA ILE A 97 -6.77 15.50 -3.93
C ILE A 97 -7.35 16.09 -2.64
N TRP A 98 -8.48 15.56 -2.23
CA TRP A 98 -9.13 15.90 -0.97
C TRP A 98 -8.43 15.19 0.18
N ASP A 99 -8.31 15.86 1.33
CA ASP A 99 -7.70 15.31 2.53
C ASP A 99 -8.67 14.31 3.21
N ILE A 100 -8.77 13.13 2.62
CA ILE A 100 -9.67 12.06 3.02
C ILE A 100 -8.85 10.84 3.40
N HIS A 101 -9.01 10.40 4.64
CA HIS A 101 -8.39 9.19 5.14
C HIS A 101 -9.21 7.95 4.77
N ILE A 102 -8.57 6.99 4.11
CA ILE A 102 -9.12 5.68 3.77
C ILE A 102 -8.30 4.63 4.53
N GLU A 103 -8.98 3.89 5.40
CA GLU A 103 -8.39 2.81 6.18
C GLU A 103 -8.04 1.64 5.27
N LEU A 104 -6.77 1.18 5.35
CA LEU A 104 -6.25 0.09 4.52
C LEU A 104 -5.74 -1.08 5.33
N LYS A 105 -5.38 -0.89 6.61
CA LYS A 105 -4.69 -1.92 7.42
C LYS A 105 -5.47 -3.23 7.44
N ASP A 106 -6.77 -3.15 7.71
CA ASP A 106 -7.63 -4.33 7.91
C ASP A 106 -7.75 -5.21 6.66
N LYS A 107 -7.61 -4.62 5.47
CA LYS A 107 -7.60 -5.37 4.19
C LYS A 107 -6.19 -5.78 3.78
N LEU A 108 -5.23 -4.87 3.94
CA LEU A 108 -3.87 -5.03 3.44
C LEU A 108 -3.04 -6.01 4.27
N PHE A 109 -3.10 -5.91 5.60
CA PHE A 109 -2.24 -6.70 6.49
C PHE A 109 -2.51 -8.21 6.38
N PRO A 110 -3.77 -8.71 6.43
CA PRO A 110 -4.02 -10.14 6.25
C PRO A 110 -3.64 -10.63 4.85
N THR A 111 -3.93 -9.82 3.82
CA THR A 111 -3.56 -10.11 2.43
C THR A 111 -2.04 -10.25 2.27
N TYR A 112 -1.28 -9.41 2.97
CA TYR A 112 0.17 -9.47 2.99
C TYR A 112 0.69 -10.74 3.66
N VAL A 113 0.13 -11.14 4.81
CA VAL A 113 0.54 -12.39 5.50
C VAL A 113 0.27 -13.62 4.61
N GLU A 114 -0.86 -13.65 3.89
CA GLU A 114 -1.14 -14.72 2.93
C GLU A 114 -0.18 -14.72 1.72
N LEU A 115 0.28 -13.54 1.30
CA LEU A 115 1.35 -13.43 0.30
C LEU A 115 2.65 -14.04 0.83
N ILE A 116 3.05 -13.74 2.07
CA ILE A 116 4.26 -14.29 2.70
C ILE A 116 4.25 -15.81 2.74
N LYS A 117 3.11 -16.42 3.12
CA LYS A 117 2.94 -17.89 3.09
C LYS A 117 3.14 -18.49 1.70
N THR A 118 2.89 -17.71 0.64
CA THR A 118 3.05 -18.16 -0.74
C THR A 118 4.48 -17.99 -1.25
N ILE A 119 5.21 -16.95 -0.82
CA ILE A 119 6.49 -16.55 -1.44
C ILE A 119 7.73 -16.94 -0.65
N CYS A 120 7.59 -17.14 0.66
CA CYS A 120 8.70 -17.48 1.54
C CYS A 120 8.67 -18.98 1.88
N ASN A 121 9.86 -19.55 2.05
CA ASN A 121 10.00 -20.93 2.52
C ASN A 121 9.36 -21.08 3.90
N GLU A 122 8.68 -22.21 4.11
CA GLU A 122 8.18 -22.58 5.43
C GLU A 122 9.33 -22.64 6.44
N GLY A 123 9.07 -22.18 7.66
CA GLY A 123 10.07 -22.19 8.73
C GLY A 123 9.91 -21.01 9.68
N ASP A 124 10.66 -21.12 10.77
CA ASP A 124 10.74 -20.13 11.83
C ASP A 124 12.20 -20.05 12.28
N ASP A 125 12.81 -18.87 12.12
CA ASP A 125 14.18 -18.58 12.50
C ASP A 125 14.22 -17.31 13.37
N PRO A 126 14.23 -17.47 14.70
CA PRO A 126 14.26 -16.35 15.64
C PRO A 126 15.47 -15.42 15.49
N THR A 127 16.55 -15.87 14.86
CA THR A 127 17.75 -15.04 14.65
C THR A 127 17.54 -13.97 13.57
N THR A 128 16.45 -14.08 12.79
CA THR A 128 16.14 -13.20 11.64
C THR A 128 14.84 -12.40 11.81
N TYR A 129 14.22 -12.44 12.98
CA TYR A 129 12.92 -11.77 13.19
C TYR A 129 13.01 -10.25 12.98
N GLY A 130 14.12 -9.61 13.38
CA GLY A 130 14.30 -8.17 13.22
C GLY A 130 14.37 -7.76 11.75
N GLU A 131 15.18 -8.46 10.96
CA GLU A 131 15.33 -8.24 9.52
C GLU A 131 14.02 -8.55 8.78
N THR A 132 13.33 -9.60 9.21
CA THR A 132 12.00 -9.96 8.71
C THR A 132 11.03 -8.80 8.85
N VAL A 133 10.80 -8.31 10.08
CA VAL A 133 9.79 -7.27 10.31
C VAL A 133 10.20 -5.91 9.74
N TYR A 134 11.51 -5.65 9.59
CA TYR A 134 12.01 -4.48 8.88
C TYR A 134 11.64 -4.53 7.38
N CYS A 135 11.88 -5.67 6.72
CA CYS A 135 11.46 -5.88 5.33
C CYS A 135 9.93 -5.81 5.21
N ASP A 136 9.20 -6.40 6.16
CA ASP A 136 7.74 -6.41 6.17
C ASP A 136 7.16 -5.00 6.24
N ALA A 137 7.66 -4.18 7.17
CA ALA A 137 7.22 -2.81 7.33
C ALA A 137 7.41 -1.98 6.05
N ASP A 138 8.55 -2.14 5.37
CA ASP A 138 8.84 -1.39 4.14
C ASP A 138 7.95 -1.88 2.96
N VAL A 139 7.72 -3.18 2.84
CA VAL A 139 6.81 -3.73 1.82
C VAL A 139 5.36 -3.29 2.06
N LEU A 140 4.86 -3.40 3.29
CA LEU A 140 3.52 -2.96 3.66
C LEU A 140 3.33 -1.47 3.36
N TYR A 141 4.33 -0.65 3.68
CA TYR A 141 4.31 0.78 3.37
C TYR A 141 4.29 1.05 1.86
N LEU A 142 5.13 0.38 1.07
CA LEU A 142 5.15 0.52 -0.38
C LEU A 142 3.84 0.08 -1.04
N LEU A 143 3.22 -0.99 -0.53
CA LEU A 143 1.89 -1.44 -0.96
C LEU A 143 0.84 -0.36 -0.66
N ALA A 144 0.83 0.19 0.56
CA ALA A 144 -0.09 1.23 0.95
C ALA A 144 0.07 2.50 0.09
N ASP A 145 1.28 3.03 -0.09
CA ASP A 145 1.52 4.21 -0.94
C ASP A 145 1.07 3.94 -2.38
N ARG A 146 1.37 2.74 -2.92
CA ARG A 146 0.94 2.35 -4.27
C ARG A 146 -0.59 2.29 -4.42
N ILE A 147 -1.30 1.83 -3.40
CA ILE A 147 -2.78 1.76 -3.38
C ILE A 147 -3.38 3.15 -3.19
N GLN A 148 -2.80 3.98 -2.32
CA GLN A 148 -3.23 5.36 -2.03
C GLN A 148 -3.14 6.29 -3.26
N VAL A 149 -2.23 6.02 -4.21
CA VAL A 149 -2.22 6.74 -5.49
C VAL A 149 -3.57 6.60 -6.24
N GLY A 150 -4.38 5.60 -5.91
CA GLY A 150 -5.77 5.49 -6.36
C GLY A 150 -6.59 6.76 -6.16
N ARG A 151 -6.31 7.59 -5.14
CA ARG A 151 -7.00 8.89 -4.94
C ARG A 151 -6.77 9.85 -6.11
N TYR A 152 -5.53 9.92 -6.61
CA TYR A 152 -5.22 10.70 -7.81
C TYR A 152 -5.83 10.12 -9.07
N VAL A 153 -5.87 8.79 -9.17
CA VAL A 153 -6.52 8.09 -10.29
C VAL A 153 -8.02 8.39 -10.31
N ALA A 154 -8.67 8.35 -9.15
CA ALA A 154 -10.09 8.67 -8.98
C ALA A 154 -10.40 10.12 -9.38
N GLU A 155 -9.62 11.10 -8.91
CA GLU A 155 -9.80 12.50 -9.31
C GLU A 155 -9.57 12.71 -10.81
N ALA A 156 -8.55 12.06 -11.39
CA ALA A 156 -8.29 12.14 -12.82
C ALA A 156 -9.44 11.53 -13.65
N LYS A 157 -9.98 10.38 -13.23
CA LYS A 157 -11.13 9.74 -13.87
C LYS A 157 -12.40 10.59 -13.75
N LEU A 158 -12.68 11.18 -12.58
CA LEU A 158 -13.84 12.05 -12.37
C LEU A 158 -13.74 13.34 -13.19
N ARG A 159 -12.53 13.88 -13.36
CA ARG A 159 -12.30 15.03 -14.24
C ARG A 159 -12.54 14.68 -15.71
N GLU A 160 -12.13 13.49 -16.14
CA GLU A 160 -12.33 12.98 -17.50
C GLU A 160 -13.81 12.64 -17.79
N ASP A 161 -14.51 12.06 -16.82
CA ASP A 161 -15.92 11.69 -16.89
C ASP A 161 -16.68 12.20 -15.64
N PRO A 162 -17.24 13.41 -15.68
CA PRO A 162 -18.02 13.98 -14.58
C PRO A 162 -19.27 13.16 -14.20
N SER A 163 -19.80 12.33 -15.11
CA SER A 163 -21.00 11.50 -14.83
C SER A 163 -20.74 10.41 -13.78
N ILE A 164 -19.46 10.16 -13.43
CA ILE A 164 -19.09 9.32 -12.29
C ILE A 164 -19.72 9.85 -10.98
N ALA A 165 -19.91 11.16 -10.85
CA ALA A 165 -20.55 11.75 -9.67
C ALA A 165 -22.00 11.28 -9.49
N ASP A 166 -22.72 11.06 -10.59
CA ASP A 166 -24.15 10.69 -10.57
C ASP A 166 -24.37 9.27 -10.03
N ILE A 167 -23.35 8.41 -10.14
CA ILE A 167 -23.41 6.99 -9.79
C ILE A 167 -22.65 6.67 -8.49
N VAL A 168 -22.18 7.68 -7.75
CA VAL A 168 -21.31 7.47 -6.58
C VAL A 168 -21.95 6.61 -5.47
N ASN A 169 -23.28 6.65 -5.38
CA ASN A 169 -24.07 5.87 -4.43
C ASN A 169 -24.30 4.41 -4.86
N ASN A 170 -24.06 4.08 -6.13
CA ASN A 170 -24.19 2.73 -6.67
C ASN A 170 -22.81 2.06 -6.78
N THR A 171 -22.43 1.27 -5.77
CA THR A 171 -21.09 0.65 -5.69
C THR A 171 -20.74 -0.20 -6.91
N ASP A 172 -21.66 -1.02 -7.38
CA ASP A 172 -21.37 -1.98 -8.46
C ASP A 172 -21.20 -1.26 -9.79
N GLU A 173 -22.08 -0.30 -10.07
CA GLU A 173 -21.99 0.54 -11.26
C GLU A 173 -20.72 1.41 -11.24
N LEU A 174 -20.38 1.99 -10.08
CA LEU A 174 -19.16 2.76 -9.89
C LEU A 174 -17.91 1.90 -10.14
N ARG A 175 -17.85 0.69 -9.56
CA ARG A 175 -16.73 -0.25 -9.80
C ARG A 175 -16.63 -0.62 -11.28
N ALA A 176 -17.76 -0.90 -11.93
CA ALA A 176 -17.79 -1.21 -13.36
C ALA A 176 -17.28 -0.02 -14.20
N ARG A 177 -17.69 1.21 -13.87
CA ARG A 177 -17.27 2.43 -14.58
C ARG A 177 -15.79 2.75 -14.39
N LEU A 178 -15.24 2.55 -13.19
CA LEU A 178 -13.84 2.85 -12.89
C LEU A 178 -12.86 1.80 -13.45
N THR A 179 -13.34 0.59 -13.73
CA THR A 179 -12.54 -0.51 -14.28
C THR A 179 -12.13 -0.23 -15.74
N ARG A 180 -10.82 -0.28 -16.02
CA ARG A 180 -10.29 -0.22 -17.40
C ARG A 180 -9.54 -1.51 -17.73
N LYS A 181 -10.25 -2.52 -18.25
CA LYS A 181 -9.73 -3.88 -18.48
C LYS A 181 -8.42 -3.93 -19.28
N ASP A 182 -8.28 -3.10 -20.30
CA ASP A 182 -7.05 -3.08 -21.11
C ASP A 182 -5.86 -2.54 -20.31
N ARG A 183 -6.10 -1.64 -19.36
CA ARG A 183 -5.05 -1.13 -18.46
C ARG A 183 -4.67 -2.17 -17.41
N GLU A 184 -5.63 -2.90 -16.87
CA GLU A 184 -5.36 -3.98 -15.92
C GLU A 184 -4.48 -5.06 -16.53
N LYS A 185 -4.77 -5.48 -17.78
CA LYS A 185 -3.91 -6.43 -18.52
C LYS A 185 -2.47 -5.96 -18.61
N VAL A 186 -2.24 -4.69 -18.95
CA VAL A 186 -0.88 -4.11 -19.04
C VAL A 186 -0.20 -4.08 -17.68
N VAL A 187 -0.91 -3.72 -16.62
CA VAL A 187 -0.36 -3.66 -15.26
C VAL A 187 -0.03 -5.06 -14.73
N ILE A 188 -0.87 -6.06 -15.03
CA ILE A 188 -0.63 -7.47 -14.67
C ILE A 188 0.59 -8.00 -15.43
N GLN A 189 0.65 -7.77 -16.75
CA GLN A 189 1.80 -8.18 -17.57
C GLN A 189 3.11 -7.61 -17.02
N LYS A 190 3.10 -6.33 -16.64
CA LYS A 190 4.25 -5.70 -16.02
C LYS A 190 4.63 -6.36 -14.69
N GLY A 191 3.64 -6.76 -13.89
CA GLY A 191 3.86 -7.52 -12.66
C GLY A 191 4.54 -8.86 -12.90
N GLU A 192 4.13 -9.59 -13.93
CA GLU A 192 4.77 -10.84 -14.35
C GLU A 192 6.23 -10.62 -14.76
N ASP A 193 6.47 -9.62 -15.61
CA ASP A 193 7.80 -9.34 -16.16
C ASP A 193 8.78 -8.87 -15.06
N LEU A 194 8.29 -8.09 -14.08
CA LEU A 194 9.08 -7.68 -12.92
C LEU A 194 9.37 -8.86 -11.99
N ALA A 195 8.39 -9.71 -11.73
CA ALA A 195 8.60 -10.90 -10.90
C ALA A 195 9.70 -11.79 -11.51
N GLU A 196 9.61 -12.08 -12.82
CA GLU A 196 10.62 -12.85 -13.54
C GLU A 196 12.01 -12.20 -13.47
N ARG A 197 12.09 -10.88 -13.69
CA ARG A 197 13.35 -10.12 -13.58
C ARG A 197 14.02 -10.26 -12.21
N TYR A 198 13.24 -10.29 -11.14
CA TYR A 198 13.74 -10.38 -9.77
C TYR A 198 13.87 -11.81 -9.25
N GLY A 199 13.68 -12.83 -10.11
CA GLY A 199 13.84 -14.24 -9.75
C GLY A 199 12.63 -14.84 -9.02
N LEU A 200 11.46 -14.20 -9.14
CA LEU A 200 10.18 -14.69 -8.64
C LEU A 200 9.33 -15.27 -9.79
N THR A 201 8.28 -16.02 -9.48
CA THR A 201 7.43 -16.63 -10.52
C THR A 201 6.52 -15.58 -11.16
N ARG A 202 6.29 -15.71 -12.48
CA ARG A 202 5.36 -14.83 -13.21
C ARG A 202 3.95 -14.89 -12.62
N GLU A 203 3.49 -16.09 -12.25
CA GLU A 203 2.17 -16.29 -11.63
C GLU A 203 2.01 -15.51 -10.33
N LEU A 204 3.06 -15.46 -9.50
CA LEU A 204 3.07 -14.65 -8.30
C LEU A 204 2.93 -13.16 -8.64
N GLY A 205 3.71 -12.68 -9.62
CA GLY A 205 3.63 -11.31 -10.12
C GLY A 205 2.21 -10.96 -10.57
N ALA A 206 1.58 -11.82 -11.35
CA ALA A 206 0.20 -11.65 -11.79
C ALA A 206 -0.79 -11.61 -10.62
N LYS A 207 -0.68 -12.56 -9.67
CA LYS A 207 -1.54 -12.62 -8.48
C LYS A 207 -1.44 -11.34 -7.64
N LEU A 208 -0.22 -10.91 -7.34
CA LEU A 208 0.01 -9.70 -6.55
C LEU A 208 -0.57 -8.46 -7.23
N PHE A 209 -0.32 -8.27 -8.53
CA PHE A 209 -0.82 -7.09 -9.23
C PHE A 209 -2.35 -7.10 -9.42
N ARG A 210 -2.98 -8.28 -9.55
CA ARG A 210 -4.45 -8.39 -9.49
C ARG A 210 -4.99 -7.93 -8.13
N THR A 211 -4.36 -8.35 -7.04
CA THR A 211 -4.72 -7.92 -5.69
C THR A 211 -4.54 -6.42 -5.50
N ILE A 212 -3.41 -5.85 -5.95
CA ILE A 212 -3.17 -4.39 -5.90
C ILE A 212 -4.23 -3.63 -6.69
N ILE A 213 -4.60 -4.11 -7.89
CA ILE A 213 -5.65 -3.51 -8.71
C ILE A 213 -6.99 -3.51 -7.95
N ASP A 214 -7.40 -4.64 -7.38
CA ASP A 214 -8.67 -4.74 -6.66
C ASP A 214 -8.71 -3.85 -5.41
N LEU A 215 -7.64 -3.85 -4.60
CA LEU A 215 -7.52 -2.96 -3.44
C LEU A 215 -7.52 -1.47 -3.85
N THR A 216 -6.84 -1.13 -4.95
CA THR A 216 -6.84 0.23 -5.50
C THR A 216 -8.25 0.63 -5.95
N LEU A 217 -8.97 -0.25 -6.65
CA LEU A 217 -10.35 0.01 -7.08
C LEU A 217 -11.30 0.19 -5.89
N GLY A 218 -11.14 -0.63 -4.84
CA GLY A 218 -11.85 -0.46 -3.58
C GLY A 218 -11.58 0.91 -2.95
N LEU A 219 -10.31 1.32 -2.91
CA LEU A 219 -9.92 2.64 -2.41
C LEU A 219 -10.50 3.78 -3.27
N GLU A 220 -10.49 3.67 -4.61
CA GLU A 220 -11.07 4.68 -5.50
C GLU A 220 -12.56 4.90 -5.21
N VAL A 221 -13.31 3.80 -5.01
CA VAL A 221 -14.73 3.82 -4.65
C VAL A 221 -14.95 4.49 -3.29
N ASP A 222 -14.22 4.07 -2.26
CA ASP A 222 -14.36 4.60 -0.90
C ASP A 222 -14.01 6.09 -0.85
N TYR A 223 -12.98 6.50 -1.59
CA TYR A 223 -12.58 7.89 -1.74
C TYR A 223 -13.66 8.74 -2.41
N LEU A 224 -14.20 8.32 -3.57
CA LEU A 224 -15.21 9.09 -4.29
C LEU A 224 -16.50 9.24 -3.48
N LYS A 225 -16.92 8.20 -2.76
CA LYS A 225 -18.07 8.27 -1.85
C LYS A 225 -17.88 9.30 -0.74
N LYS A 226 -16.74 9.29 -0.06
CA LYS A 226 -16.46 10.25 1.01
C LYS A 226 -16.27 11.68 0.50
N ARG A 227 -15.79 11.84 -0.73
CA ARG A 227 -15.62 13.15 -1.39
C ARG A 227 -16.95 13.78 -1.79
N ALA A 228 -17.98 12.97 -2.06
CA ALA A 228 -19.30 13.45 -2.46
C ALA A 228 -20.18 13.91 -1.28
N VAL A 229 -19.75 13.62 -0.05
CA VAL A 229 -20.33 14.10 1.22
C VAL A 229 -19.65 15.39 1.63
#